data_AF-A0A3C0BH04-F1
#
_entry.id   AF-A0A3C0BH04-F1
#
_cell.length_a   1.000
_cell.length_b   1.000
_cell.length_c   1.000
_cell.angle_alpha   90.00
_cell.angle_beta   90.00
_cell.angle_gamma   90.00
#
_symmetry.space_group_name_H-M   'P 1'
#
loop_
_entity.id
_entity.type
_entity.pdbx_description
1 polymer ?
#
loop_
_entity_poly.entity_id
_entity_poly.type
_entity_poly.pdbx_seq_one_letter_code
_entity_poly.pdbx_strand_id
1 'polypeptide(L)' 'MLKNITDAQIHVLGRSKDEAEHTAMQLLTRVGLSAKAANYPCELSGGQQ' A
#
# COMPACT_ATOMS: atom_id res chain seq x y z
N MET A 1 5.92 6.02 -6.48
CA MET A 1 4.70 5.41 -7.07
C MET A 1 3.74 4.94 -5.99
N LEU A 2 4.18 4.17 -4.98
CA LEU A 2 3.32 3.70 -3.89
C LEU A 2 2.54 4.84 -3.22
N LYS A 3 3.22 5.94 -2.89
CA LYS A 3 2.59 7.14 -2.31
C LYS A 3 1.38 7.63 -3.10
N ASN A 4 1.40 7.69 -4.43
CA ASN A 4 0.25 8.17 -5.21
C ASN A 4 -0.94 7.20 -5.17
N ILE A 5 -0.67 5.89 -5.12
CA ILE A 5 -1.71 4.89 -4.99
C ILE A 5 -2.34 4.99 -3.60
N THR A 6 -1.51 5.09 -2.56
CA THR A 6 -1.96 5.30 -1.18
C THR A 6 -2.71 6.63 -1.00
N ASP A 7 -2.22 7.73 -1.59
CA ASP A 7 -2.87 9.05 -1.54
C ASP A 7 -4.26 9.00 -2.15
N ALA A 8 -4.44 8.28 -3.27
CA ALA A 8 -5.74 8.08 -3.88
C ALA A 8 -6.68 7.24 -2.98
N GLN A 9 -6.17 6.19 -2.36
CA GLN A 9 -6.96 5.37 -1.43
C GLN A 9 -7.42 6.17 -0.20
N ILE A 10 -6.59 7.09 0.30
CA ILE A 10 -6.95 7.93 1.46
C ILE A 10 -7.87 9.09 1.05
N HIS A 11 -7.46 9.91 0.08
CA HIS A 11 -8.16 11.15 -0.23
C HIS A 11 -9.37 10.96 -1.14
N VAL A 12 -9.37 9.95 -2.02
CA VAL A 12 -10.48 9.69 -2.95
C VAL A 12 -11.44 8.67 -2.36
N LEU A 13 -10.92 7.59 -1.77
CA LEU A 13 -11.74 6.50 -1.22
C LEU A 13 -11.98 6.61 0.29
N GLY A 14 -11.37 7.58 0.97
CA GLY A 14 -11.60 7.83 2.40
C GLY A 14 -11.02 6.75 3.32
N ARG A 15 -10.08 5.93 2.84
CA ARG A 15 -9.54 4.81 3.60
C ARG A 15 -8.50 5.26 4.62
N SER A 16 -8.40 4.51 5.71
CA SER A 16 -7.32 4.69 6.68
C SER A 16 -5.96 4.44 6.02
N LYS A 17 -4.93 5.12 6.51
CA LYS A 17 -3.58 5.01 5.96
C LYS A 17 -3.08 3.56 5.88
N ASP A 18 -3.36 2.76 6.91
CA ASP A 18 -3.02 1.34 6.96
C ASP A 18 -3.71 0.53 5.84
N GLU A 19 -5.03 0.67 5.69
CA GLU A 19 -5.81 -0.01 4.66
C GLU A 19 -5.39 0.42 3.23
N ALA A 20 -5.03 1.70 3.08
CA ALA A 20 -4.52 2.27 1.85
C ALA A 20 -3.16 1.70 1.46
N GLU A 21 -2.24 1.54 2.41
CA GLU A 21 -0.92 0.93 2.20
C GLU A 21 -1.06 -0.55 1.83
N HIS A 22 -1.91 -1.30 2.54
CA HIS A 22 -2.18 -2.71 2.23
C HIS A 22 -2.77 -2.88 0.83
N THR A 23 -3.77 -2.06 0.48
CA THR A 23 -4.41 -2.09 -0.84
C THR A 23 -3.41 -1.72 -1.94
N ALA A 24 -2.58 -0.71 -1.73
CA ALA A 24 -1.56 -0.31 -2.70
C ALA A 24 -0.56 -1.45 -2.98
N MET A 25 -0.15 -2.18 -1.94
CA MET A 25 0.71 -3.37 -2.05
C MET A 25 0.04 -4.48 -2.88
N GLN A 26 -1.24 -4.77 -2.62
CA GLN A 26 -1.99 -5.79 -3.36
C GLN A 26 -2.18 -5.42 -4.83
N LEU A 27 -2.51 -4.15 -5.12
CA LEU A 27 -2.67 -3.66 -6.48
C LEU A 27 -1.37 -3.76 -7.27
N LEU A 28 -0.23 -3.38 -6.67
CA LEU A 28 1.09 -3.48 -7.30
C LEU A 28 1.48 -4.94 -7.59
N THR A 29 1.13 -5.86 -6.70
CA THR A 29 1.33 -7.29 -6.91
C THR A 29 0.49 -7.80 -8.08
N ARG A 30 -0.78 -7.39 -8.18
CA ARG A 30 -1.70 -7.80 -9.25
C ARG A 30 -1.26 -7.34 -10.64
N VAL A 31 -0.63 -6.18 -10.76
CA VAL A 31 -0.17 -5.62 -12.04
C VAL A 31 1.26 -6.05 -12.42
N GLY A 32 1.86 -7.00 -11.68
CA GLY A 32 3.21 -7.50 -11.95
C GLY A 32 4.33 -6.50 -11.62
N LEU A 33 4.02 -5.44 -10.86
CA LEU A 33 4.99 -4.46 -10.36
C LEU A 33 5.44 -4.78 -8.93
N SER A 34 5.26 -6.03 -8.49
CA SER A 34 5.69 -6.55 -7.18
C SER A 34 7.17 -6.29 -6.89
N ALA A 35 8.04 -6.31 -7.91
CA ALA A 35 9.46 -5.95 -7.77
C ALA A 35 9.70 -4.50 -7.30
N LYS A 36 8.78 -3.56 -7.62
CA LYS A 36 8.80 -2.19 -7.09
C LYS A 36 8.13 -2.07 -5.72
N ALA A 37 7.26 -3.01 -5.36
CA ALA A 37 6.64 -3.06 -4.03
C ALA A 37 7.62 -3.57 -2.96
N ALA A 38 8.54 -4.47 -3.32
CA ALA A 38 9.62 -4.94 -2.44
C ALA A 38 10.55 -3.83 -1.93
N ASN A 39 10.60 -2.68 -2.62
CA ASN A 39 11.33 -1.49 -2.19
C ASN A 39 10.63 -0.71 -1.06
N TYR A 40 9.40 -1.07 -0.72
CA TYR A 40 8.71 -0.54 0.44
C TYR A 40 8.80 -1.60 1.53
N PRO A 41 9.61 -1.38 2.59
CA PRO A 41 9.79 -2.40 3.62
C PRO A 41 8.43 -2.76 4.19
N CYS A 42 8.15 -4.07 4.24
CA CYS A 42 6.98 -4.67 4.88
C CYS A 42 7.04 -4.52 6.42
N GLU A 43 7.46 -3.36 6.93
CA GLU A 43 7.72 -3.08 8.34
C GLU A 43 6.55 -2.37 9.04
N LEU A 44 5.31 -2.71 8.67
CA LEU A 44 4.11 -2.21 9.38
C LEU A 44 3.19 -3.31 9.92
N SER A 45 3.60 -4.58 9.91
CA SER A 45 3.00 -5.58 10.81
C SER A 45 3.98 -5.95 11.92
N GLY A 46 4.50 -4.92 12.58
CA GLY A 46 5.29 -5.00 13.81
C GLY A 46 4.49 -4.63 15.04
N GLY A 47 3.21 -5.00 15.11
CA GLY A 47 2.40 -4.89 16.33
C GLY A 47 1.07 -4.17 16.17
N GLN A 48 0.05 -4.91 15.78
CA GLN A 48 -1.27 -4.77 16.40
C GLN A 48 -1.99 -6.13 16.30
N GLN A 49 -1.92 -6.85 17.42
CA GLN A 49 -2.91 -7.83 17.84
C GLN A 49 -4.15 -7.11 18.38
#